data_AF-A0A425WIX3-F1
#
_entry.id   AF-A0A425WIX3-F1
#
_cell.length_a   1.000
_cell.length_b   1.000
_cell.length_c   1.000
_cell.angle_alpha   90.00
_cell.angle_beta   90.00
_cell.angle_gamma   90.00
#
_symmetry.space_group_name_H-M   'P 1'
#
loop_
_entity.id
_entity.type
_entity.pdbx_description
1 polymer ?
#
loop_
_entity_poly.entity_id
_entity_poly.type
_entity_poly.pdbx_seq_one_letter_code
_entity_poly.pdbx_strand_id
1 'polypeptide(L)'
;MGSVRPATMADLPRAMEIYRVAQEFMVKAGNLHQWEPGFPPEEQITRDIAGQHLMVWTDELDVSQGAFAFLAGSEPDYAKIREGVWHDDGRYDVVHRFTTAEQGRGLSSAMMRWALERAQSEDVAIRVDTHRNNMPM
;
A
#
# COMPACT_ATOMS: atom_id res chain seq x y z
N MET A 1 -5.74 -4.67 20.26
CA MET A 1 -5.96 -4.96 18.83
C MET A 1 -5.27 -3.85 18.04
N GLY A 2 -4.49 -4.17 17.01
CA GLY A 2 -3.81 -3.13 16.22
C GLY A 2 -4.76 -2.29 15.36
N SER A 3 -4.26 -1.21 14.77
CA SER A 3 -5.08 -0.25 14.01
C SER A 3 -4.33 0.38 12.85
N VAL A 4 -5.06 0.94 11.88
CA VAL A 4 -4.49 1.72 10.79
C VAL A 4 -4.56 3.21 11.12
N ARG A 5 -3.45 3.93 10.94
CA ARG A 5 -3.38 5.39 11.08
C ARG A 5 -2.47 6.01 10.02
N PRO A 6 -2.61 7.31 9.73
CA PRO A 6 -1.62 8.02 8.93
C PRO A 6 -0.23 7.89 9.57
N ALA A 7 0.77 7.66 8.71
CA ALA A 7 2.15 7.62 9.13
C ALA A 7 2.63 9.03 9.49
N THR A 8 3.58 9.09 10.41
CA THR A 8 4.31 10.30 10.78
C THR A 8 5.77 10.15 10.38
N MET A 9 6.56 11.23 10.43
CA MET A 9 8.01 11.13 10.17
C MET A 9 8.74 10.21 11.16
N ALA A 10 8.17 9.97 12.34
CA ALA A 10 8.72 8.99 13.29
C ALA A 10 8.58 7.54 12.79
N ASP A 11 7.61 7.26 11.90
CA ASP A 11 7.41 5.94 11.32
C ASP A 11 8.34 5.67 10.12
N LEU A 12 8.97 6.69 9.54
CA LEU A 12 9.79 6.57 8.32
C LEU A 12 10.85 5.46 8.41
N PRO A 13 11.71 5.39 9.46
CA PRO A 13 12.73 4.34 9.53
C PRO A 13 12.14 2.93 9.52
N ARG A 14 11.03 2.72 10.24
CA ARG A 14 10.35 1.43 10.31
C ARG A 14 9.63 1.09 9.00
N ALA A 15 8.99 2.07 8.37
CA ALA A 15 8.36 1.88 7.06
C ALA A 15 9.39 1.46 6.01
N MET A 16 10.55 2.12 5.96
CA MET A 16 11.65 1.76 5.04
C MET A 16 12.17 0.33 5.30
N GLU A 17 12.25 -0.08 6.56
CA GLU A 17 12.61 -1.46 6.91
C GLU A 17 11.58 -2.48 6.38
N ILE A 18 10.28 -2.21 6.58
CA ILE A 18 9.19 -3.07 6.09
C ILE A 18 9.26 -3.22 4.56
N TYR A 19 9.46 -2.12 3.84
CA TYR A 19 9.61 -2.15 2.38
C TYR A 19 10.83 -2.97 1.95
N ARG A 20 11.97 -2.85 2.64
CA ARG A 20 13.16 -3.66 2.38
C ARG A 20 12.90 -5.15 2.58
N VAL A 21 12.24 -5.53 3.68
CA VAL A 21 11.89 -6.94 3.95
C VAL A 21 11.00 -7.50 2.84
N ALA A 22 10.04 -6.71 2.36
CA ALA A 22 9.16 -7.11 1.27
C ALA A 22 9.88 -7.23 -0.08
N GLN A 23 10.82 -6.33 -0.40
CA GLN A 23 11.69 -6.49 -1.56
C GLN A 23 12.48 -7.81 -1.50
N GLU A 24 13.11 -8.10 -0.35
CA GLU A 24 13.87 -9.34 -0.16
C GLU A 24 13.00 -10.58 -0.31
N PHE A 25 11.75 -10.52 0.15
CA PHE A 25 10.76 -11.59 -0.05
C PHE A 25 10.40 -11.75 -1.53
N MET A 26 10.10 -10.66 -2.24
CA MET A 26 9.78 -10.69 -3.68
C MET A 26 10.95 -11.26 -4.50
N VAL A 27 12.18 -10.86 -4.17
CA VAL A 27 13.39 -11.41 -4.80
C VAL A 27 13.48 -12.92 -4.58
N LYS A 28 13.31 -13.40 -3.34
CA LYS A 28 13.31 -14.83 -3.02
C LYS A 28 12.18 -15.60 -3.71
N ALA A 29 11.03 -14.97 -3.91
CA ALA A 29 9.87 -15.54 -4.59
C ALA A 29 9.97 -15.50 -6.14
N GLY A 30 11.07 -14.98 -6.71
CA GLY A 30 11.27 -14.89 -8.16
C GLY A 30 10.55 -13.71 -8.82
N ASN A 31 9.98 -12.80 -8.04
CA ASN A 31 9.28 -11.60 -8.50
C ASN A 31 10.20 -10.37 -8.52
N LEU A 32 11.33 -10.51 -9.21
CA LEU A 32 12.46 -9.55 -9.21
C LEU A 32 12.12 -8.17 -9.80
N HIS A 33 11.03 -8.07 -10.58
CA HIS A 33 10.70 -6.89 -11.37
C HIS A 33 9.55 -6.07 -10.81
N GLN A 34 8.85 -6.56 -9.78
CA GLN A 34 7.75 -5.76 -9.21
C GLN A 34 8.31 -4.56 -8.45
N TRP A 35 9.23 -4.78 -7.51
CA TRP A 35 9.98 -3.72 -6.84
C TRP A 35 11.46 -3.91 -7.12
N GLU A 36 12.00 -3.07 -7.99
CA GLU A 36 13.44 -3.04 -8.26
C GLU A 36 14.22 -2.67 -6.98
N PRO A 37 15.49 -3.07 -6.87
CA PRO A 37 16.33 -2.70 -5.73
C PRO A 37 16.30 -1.18 -5.47
N GLY A 38 15.90 -0.80 -4.26
CA GLY A 38 15.77 0.61 -3.85
C GLY A 38 14.39 1.23 -4.06
N PHE A 39 13.40 0.49 -4.58
CA PHE A 39 12.00 0.95 -4.67
C PHE A 39 11.11 0.42 -3.53
N PRO A 40 10.33 1.26 -2.83
CA PRO A 40 10.22 2.70 -2.99
C PRO A 40 11.42 3.45 -2.37
N PRO A 41 11.90 4.53 -3.01
CA PRO A 41 12.97 5.34 -2.47
C PRO A 41 12.49 6.14 -1.25
N GLU A 42 13.40 6.49 -0.34
CA GLU A 42 13.08 7.21 0.90
C GLU A 42 12.38 8.55 0.62
N GLU A 43 12.76 9.24 -0.45
CA GLU A 43 12.13 10.50 -0.83
C GLU A 43 10.65 10.31 -1.22
N GLN A 44 10.29 9.17 -1.81
CA GLN A 44 8.88 8.87 -2.11
C GLN A 44 8.08 8.63 -0.84
N ILE A 45 8.63 7.85 0.10
CA ILE A 45 7.97 7.58 1.38
C ILE A 45 7.84 8.85 2.22
N THR A 46 8.86 9.71 2.20
CA THR A 46 8.83 11.02 2.85
C THR A 46 7.74 11.92 2.25
N ARG A 47 7.61 11.95 0.91
CA ARG A 47 6.52 12.68 0.24
C ARG A 47 5.15 12.12 0.60
N ASP A 48 5.00 10.79 0.63
CA ASP A 48 3.75 10.15 1.00
C ASP A 48 3.34 10.48 2.44
N ILE A 49 4.30 10.51 3.39
CA ILE A 49 4.05 10.94 4.78
C ILE A 49 3.62 12.41 4.81
N ALA A 50 4.38 13.29 4.14
CA ALA A 50 4.09 14.72 4.13
C ALA A 50 2.73 15.05 3.49
N GLY A 51 2.32 14.29 2.47
CA GLY A 51 1.02 14.39 1.82
C GLY A 51 -0.11 13.67 2.55
N GLN A 52 0.15 13.05 3.70
CA GLN A 52 -0.80 12.20 4.43
C GLN A 52 -1.36 11.04 3.60
N HIS A 53 -0.58 10.56 2.64
CA HIS A 53 -0.91 9.42 1.79
C HIS A 53 -0.38 8.10 2.37
N LEU A 54 0.71 8.13 3.14
CA LEU A 54 1.22 6.90 3.75
C LEU A 54 0.39 6.53 4.98
N MET A 55 -0.15 5.33 4.98
CA MET A 55 -0.87 4.70 6.07
C MET A 55 -0.03 3.56 6.65
N VAL A 56 -0.04 3.40 7.97
CA VAL A 56 0.61 2.29 8.67
C VAL A 56 -0.39 1.52 9.51
N TRP A 57 -0.21 0.21 9.58
CA TRP A 57 -0.87 -0.61 10.59
C TRP A 57 0.09 -0.76 11.78
N THR A 58 -0.37 -0.38 12.97
CA THR A 58 0.41 -0.50 14.21
C THR A 58 -0.17 -1.55 15.13
N ASP A 59 0.71 -2.23 15.86
CA ASP A 59 0.31 -3.13 16.95
C ASP A 59 -0.05 -2.35 18.23
N GLU A 60 -0.30 -3.07 19.33
CA GLU A 60 -0.71 -2.46 20.61
C GLU A 60 0.41 -1.62 21.27
N LEU A 61 1.65 -1.76 20.81
CA LEU A 61 2.80 -0.99 21.27
C LEU A 61 3.09 0.20 20.34
N ASP A 62 2.17 0.52 19.43
CA ASP A 62 2.31 1.54 18.37
C ASP A 62 3.50 1.30 17.41
N VAL A 63 3.94 0.04 17.29
CA VAL A 63 4.99 -0.32 16.34
C VAL A 63 4.36 -0.65 14.99
N SER A 64 4.83 0.01 13.93
CA SER A 64 4.39 -0.25 12.56
C SER A 64 4.75 -1.67 12.12
N GLN A 65 3.75 -2.44 11.69
CA GLN A 65 3.88 -3.80 11.14
C GLN A 65 3.35 -3.94 9.70
N GLY A 66 2.86 -2.85 9.10
CA GLY A 66 2.49 -2.81 7.70
C GLY A 66 2.38 -1.38 7.21
N ALA A 67 2.53 -1.20 5.90
CA ALA A 67 2.48 0.10 5.25
C ALA A 67 1.77 0.01 3.90
N PHE A 68 1.03 1.05 3.54
CA PHE A 68 0.45 1.23 2.21
C PHE A 68 0.22 2.71 1.96
N ALA A 69 0.30 3.12 0.71
CA ALA A 69 -0.13 4.45 0.30
C ALA A 69 -1.62 4.41 -0.07
N PHE A 70 -2.39 5.34 0.48
CA PHE A 70 -3.79 5.57 0.19
C PHE A 70 -3.95 6.95 -0.42
N LEU A 71 -4.32 7.00 -1.71
CA LEU A 71 -4.48 8.24 -2.46
C LEU A 71 -5.97 8.46 -2.69
N ALA A 72 -6.53 9.47 -2.04
CA ALA A 72 -7.91 9.85 -2.26
C ALA A 72 -8.05 10.56 -3.63
N GLY A 73 -8.99 10.10 -4.44
CA GLY A 73 -9.26 10.63 -5.78
C GLY A 73 -8.41 10.02 -6.90
N SER A 74 -8.66 10.54 -8.10
CA SER A 74 -8.16 9.96 -9.34
C SER A 74 -6.65 10.15 -9.53
N GLU A 75 -5.96 9.06 -9.83
CA GLU A 75 -4.55 9.05 -10.24
C GLU A 75 -4.40 9.00 -11.78
N PRO A 76 -3.47 9.76 -12.39
CA PRO A 76 -3.30 9.81 -13.85
C PRO A 76 -3.07 8.46 -14.52
N ASP A 77 -2.35 7.54 -13.88
CA ASP A 77 -2.04 6.22 -14.45
C ASP A 77 -3.29 5.33 -14.56
N TYR A 78 -4.29 5.59 -13.71
CA TYR A 78 -5.56 4.86 -13.71
C TYR A 78 -6.61 5.50 -14.63
N ALA A 79 -6.32 6.70 -15.16
CA ALA A 79 -7.19 7.37 -16.13
C ALA A 79 -7.22 6.65 -17.50
N LYS A 80 -6.23 5.79 -17.79
CA LYS A 80 -6.15 5.03 -19.04
C LYS A 80 -5.89 3.56 -18.76
N ILE A 81 -6.94 2.74 -18.87
CA ILE A 81 -6.81 1.28 -18.92
C ILE A 81 -6.54 0.86 -20.37
N ARG A 82 -5.60 -0.08 -20.57
CA ARG A 82 -5.34 -0.72 -21.87
C ARG A 82 -5.95 -2.11 -21.84
N GLU A 83 -6.55 -2.51 -22.97
CA GLU A 83 -7.11 -3.86 -23.15
C GLU A 83 -8.18 -4.25 -22.09
N GLY A 84 -8.98 -3.27 -21.65
CA GLY A 84 -10.05 -3.47 -20.68
C GLY A 84 -10.91 -2.22 -20.53
N VAL A 85 -11.88 -2.29 -19.62
CA VAL A 85 -12.70 -1.16 -19.16
C VAL A 85 -12.86 -1.25 -17.65
N TRP A 86 -12.90 -0.11 -16.97
CA TRP A 86 -13.31 -0.07 -15.57
C TRP A 86 -14.78 -0.44 -15.45
N HIS A 87 -15.20 -0.98 -14.30
CA HIS A 87 -16.60 -1.31 -14.05
C HIS A 87 -17.52 -0.09 -14.10
N ASP A 88 -16.99 1.07 -13.71
CA ASP A 88 -17.62 2.37 -13.81
C ASP A 88 -16.56 3.49 -13.94
N ASP A 89 -17.01 4.67 -14.36
CA ASP A 89 -16.23 5.90 -14.46
C ASP A 89 -16.43 6.81 -13.23
N GLY A 90 -16.90 6.24 -12.12
CA GLY A 90 -17.17 6.94 -10.87
C GLY A 90 -15.91 7.36 -10.13
N ARG A 91 -16.11 8.01 -8.98
CA ARG A 91 -15.00 8.39 -8.10
C ARG A 91 -14.32 7.13 -7.56
N TYR A 92 -13.00 7.17 -7.52
CA TYR A 92 -12.20 6.11 -6.95
C TYR A 92 -11.02 6.67 -6.16
N ASP A 93 -10.61 5.89 -5.16
CA ASP A 93 -9.35 6.05 -4.45
C ASP A 93 -8.40 4.92 -4.88
N VAL A 94 -7.10 5.13 -4.67
CA VAL A 94 -6.06 4.18 -5.09
C VAL A 94 -5.24 3.70 -3.90
N VAL A 95 -4.99 2.39 -3.85
CA VAL A 95 -4.08 1.78 -2.87
C VAL A 95 -2.80 1.36 -3.59
N HIS A 96 -1.67 1.86 -3.11
CA HIS A 96 -0.34 1.61 -3.64
C HIS A 96 0.61 1.10 -2.57
N ARG A 97 1.76 0.56 -3.01
CA ARG A 97 2.91 0.25 -2.12
C ARG A 97 2.48 -0.58 -0.89
N PHE A 98 1.62 -1.56 -1.11
CA PHE A 98 0.95 -2.29 -0.04
C PHE A 98 1.82 -3.45 0.45
N THR A 99 2.19 -3.47 1.74
CA THR A 99 3.02 -4.54 2.31
C THR A 99 2.93 -4.67 3.83
N THR A 100 3.34 -5.82 4.34
CA THR A 100 3.41 -6.16 5.77
C THR A 100 4.82 -6.58 6.18
N ALA A 101 5.17 -6.34 7.43
CA ALA A 101 6.45 -6.76 8.02
C ALA A 101 6.59 -8.29 8.06
N GLU A 102 5.47 -8.98 8.23
CA GLU A 102 5.40 -10.44 8.27
C GLU A 102 4.19 -10.96 7.48
N GLN A 103 4.35 -12.13 6.88
CA GLN A 103 3.29 -12.84 6.17
C GLN A 103 2.45 -13.70 7.13
N GLY A 104 1.23 -14.06 6.72
CA GLY A 104 0.43 -15.10 7.41
C GLY A 104 -0.26 -14.68 8.71
N ARG A 105 -0.24 -13.40 9.09
CA ARG A 105 -0.91 -12.89 10.30
C ARG A 105 -2.24 -12.16 10.05
N GLY A 106 -2.74 -12.17 8.81
CA GLY A 106 -3.98 -11.46 8.44
C GLY A 106 -3.87 -9.93 8.43
N LEU A 107 -2.66 -9.37 8.57
CA LEU A 107 -2.41 -7.93 8.57
C LEU A 107 -2.84 -7.28 7.26
N SER A 108 -2.51 -7.90 6.13
CA SER A 108 -2.95 -7.48 4.79
C SER A 108 -4.47 -7.36 4.72
N SER A 109 -5.20 -8.33 5.26
CA SER A 109 -6.66 -8.29 5.28
C SER A 109 -7.20 -7.18 6.17
N ALA A 110 -6.55 -6.88 7.30
CA ALA A 110 -6.94 -5.78 8.17
C ALA A 110 -6.70 -4.41 7.51
N MET A 111 -5.55 -4.22 6.86
CA MET A 111 -5.22 -2.99 6.12
C MET A 111 -6.17 -2.77 4.94
N MET A 112 -6.43 -3.80 4.13
CA MET A 112 -7.37 -3.71 3.01
C MET A 112 -8.80 -3.44 3.49
N ARG A 113 -9.22 -4.06 4.59
CA ARG A 113 -10.55 -3.78 5.18
C ARG A 113 -10.70 -2.31 5.56
N TRP A 114 -9.66 -1.72 6.18
CA TRP A 114 -9.68 -0.29 6.49
C TRP A 114 -9.86 0.58 5.23
N ALA A 115 -9.16 0.25 4.14
CA ALA A 115 -9.29 0.99 2.88
C ALA A 115 -10.70 0.88 2.27
N LEU A 116 -11.30 -0.31 2.32
CA LEU A 116 -12.67 -0.55 1.86
C LEU A 116 -13.70 0.19 2.72
N GLU A 117 -13.56 0.16 4.04
CA GLU A 117 -14.44 0.90 4.97
C GLU A 117 -14.34 2.42 4.73
N ARG A 118 -13.12 2.93 4.49
CA ARG A 118 -12.89 4.34 4.16
C ARG A 118 -13.60 4.73 2.86
N ALA A 119 -13.43 3.94 1.79
CA ALA A 119 -14.07 4.19 0.51
C ALA A 119 -15.60 4.09 0.57
N GLN A 120 -16.12 3.10 1.30
CA GLN A 120 -17.56 2.96 1.54
C GLN A 120 -18.13 4.18 2.26
N SER A 121 -17.40 4.76 3.22
CA SER A 121 -17.85 5.96 3.94
C SER A 121 -17.97 7.20 3.05
N GLU A 122 -17.29 7.23 1.91
CA GLU A 122 -17.33 8.34 0.94
C GLU A 122 -18.11 8.01 -0.35
N ASP A 123 -18.70 6.81 -0.43
CA ASP A 123 -19.35 6.30 -1.64
C ASP A 123 -18.43 6.35 -2.88
N VAL A 124 -17.20 5.87 -2.71
CA VAL A 124 -16.19 5.78 -3.78
C VAL A 124 -15.70 4.33 -3.96
N ALA A 125 -15.24 4.00 -5.16
CA ALA A 125 -14.59 2.71 -5.43
C ALA A 125 -13.13 2.69 -4.95
N ILE A 126 -12.57 1.50 -4.76
CA ILE A 126 -11.11 1.31 -4.61
C ILE A 126 -10.55 0.69 -5.87
N ARG A 127 -9.44 1.23 -6.37
CA ARG A 127 -8.66 0.62 -7.44
C ARG A 127 -7.26 0.26 -6.92
N VAL A 128 -6.77 -0.90 -7.33
CA VAL A 128 -5.46 -1.45 -6.95
C VAL A 128 -4.89 -2.17 -8.17
N ASP A 129 -3.58 -2.10 -8.36
CA ASP A 129 -2.87 -2.85 -9.38
C ASP A 129 -1.79 -3.73 -8.75
N THR A 130 -1.34 -4.71 -9.53
CA THR A 130 -0.20 -5.54 -9.15
C THR A 130 0.57 -5.92 -10.40
N HIS A 131 1.86 -6.19 -10.24
CA HIS A 131 2.66 -6.73 -11.33
C HIS A 131 2.17 -8.14 -11.69
N ARG A 132 2.17 -8.47 -12.99
CA ARG A 132 1.67 -9.76 -13.52
C ARG A 132 2.32 -11.01 -12.91
N ASN A 133 3.55 -10.86 -12.41
CA ASN A 133 4.32 -11.96 -11.79
C ASN A 133 4.14 -12.01 -10.26
N ASN A 134 3.24 -11.21 -9.70
CA ASN A 134 2.94 -11.24 -8.27
C ASN A 134 2.03 -12.42 -7.93
N MET A 135 2.58 -13.63 -8.02
CA MET A 135 1.90 -14.87 -7.65
C MET A 135 1.76 -15.10 -6.14
N PRO A 136 2.72 -14.72 -5.28
CA PRO A 136 2.54 -14.79 -3.85
C PRO A 136 1.81 -13.54 -3.38
N MET A 137 0.49 -13.64 -3.23
CA MET A 137 -0.33 -12.69 -2.48
C MET A 137 -1.29 -13.45 -1.57
#